data_AF-A0A1W2P6J2-F1
#
_entry.id   AF-A0A1W2P6J2-F1
#
_cell.length_a   1.000
_cell.length_b   1.000
_cell.length_c   1.000
_cell.angle_alpha   90.00
_cell.angle_beta   90.00
_cell.angle_gamma   90.00
#
_symmetry.space_group_name_H-M   'P 1'
#
loop_
_entity.id
_entity.type
_entity.pdbx_description
1 polymer ?
#
loop_
_entity_poly.entity_id
_entity_poly.type
_entity_poly.pdbx_seq_one_letter_code
_entity_poly.pdbx_strand_id
1 'polypeptide(L)'
;QTCSKIRIRDGRAKPIDLLAKYISAEDDDLAVEMHEPYTFLNGLTVADMEDLLEDIQVYMELEQGKNVDFWRDMTTITEDEIAKLRKLEASGKGPGERREGVNASVSSDVQSVFKGKTYNQLQVIFQGIEGKIRAGGPNLDMGYWESLLQQLRAHMARARLRERHQDVLRQKLFKLKQEQGVESEPLFPILKSEPSAAHSPEPEERPPSPGTSVDPVEPVEP
;
A
#
# COMPACT_ATOMS: atom_id res chain seq x y z
N GLN A 1 8.18 -12.78 -33.21
CA GLN A 1 7.03 -12.60 -32.30
C GLN A 1 7.06 -13.77 -31.33
N THR A 2 7.48 -13.50 -30.10
CA THR A 2 7.91 -14.49 -29.09
C THR A 2 6.72 -15.23 -28.48
N CYS A 3 6.91 -16.53 -28.17
CA CYS A 3 5.88 -17.47 -27.68
C CYS A 3 5.03 -16.96 -26.49
N SER A 4 5.54 -16.00 -25.70
CA SER A 4 4.83 -15.37 -24.58
C SER A 4 3.56 -14.64 -25.02
N LYS A 5 3.55 -13.97 -26.18
CA LYS A 5 2.36 -13.25 -26.68
C LYS A 5 1.22 -14.16 -27.14
N ILE A 6 1.53 -15.39 -27.56
CA ILE A 6 0.53 -16.38 -28.00
C ILE A 6 -0.11 -17.06 -26.78
N ARG A 7 0.69 -17.41 -25.76
CA ARG A 7 0.21 -18.08 -24.53
C ARG A 7 -0.73 -17.24 -23.69
N ILE A 8 -0.49 -15.93 -23.63
CA ILE A 8 -1.38 -14.98 -22.94
C ILE A 8 -2.76 -14.94 -23.62
N ARG A 9 -2.81 -15.13 -24.95
CA ARG A 9 -4.07 -15.15 -25.72
C ARG A 9 -4.84 -16.47 -25.55
N ASP A 10 -4.15 -17.57 -25.25
CA ASP A 10 -4.73 -18.91 -25.12
C ASP A 10 -5.12 -19.28 -23.67
N GLY A 11 -5.04 -18.32 -22.72
CA GLY A 11 -5.44 -18.53 -21.32
C GLY A 11 -4.50 -19.43 -20.50
N ARG A 12 -3.30 -19.71 -21.00
CA ARG A 12 -2.25 -20.53 -20.35
C ARG A 12 -1.00 -19.70 -20.06
N ALA A 13 -1.17 -18.43 -19.73
CA ALA A 13 -0.06 -17.57 -19.40
C ALA A 13 0.70 -18.17 -18.21
N LYS A 14 2.01 -18.41 -18.37
CA LYS A 14 2.84 -18.74 -17.21
C LYS A 14 2.93 -17.51 -16.31
N PRO A 15 3.14 -17.67 -15.00
CA PRO A 15 3.30 -16.53 -14.09
C PRO A 15 4.41 -15.55 -14.55
N ILE A 16 5.50 -16.07 -15.12
CA ILE A 16 6.57 -15.25 -15.67
C ILE A 16 6.10 -14.37 -16.85
N ASP A 17 5.22 -14.88 -17.71
CA ASP A 17 4.71 -14.13 -18.86
C ASP A 17 3.87 -12.94 -18.40
N LEU A 18 3.10 -13.11 -17.31
CA LEU A 18 2.29 -12.04 -16.70
C LEU A 18 3.17 -10.97 -16.06
N LEU A 19 4.21 -11.38 -15.32
CA LEU A 19 5.17 -10.46 -14.70
C LEU A 19 5.98 -9.69 -15.73
N ALA A 20 6.47 -10.37 -16.78
CA ALA A 20 7.19 -9.74 -17.88
C ALA A 20 6.30 -8.75 -18.65
N LYS A 21 5.02 -9.10 -18.86
CA LYS A 21 4.03 -8.18 -19.43
C LYS A 21 3.79 -6.98 -18.51
N TYR A 22 3.62 -7.21 -17.21
CA TYR A 22 3.40 -6.16 -16.22
C TYR A 22 4.53 -5.12 -16.27
N ILE A 23 5.79 -5.56 -16.17
CA ILE A 23 6.93 -4.65 -16.11
C ILE A 23 7.16 -3.94 -17.45
N SER A 24 6.89 -4.60 -18.57
CA SER A 24 6.94 -3.98 -19.90
C SER A 24 5.84 -2.94 -20.11
N ALA A 25 4.66 -3.15 -19.49
CA ALA A 25 3.53 -2.24 -19.60
C ALA A 25 3.72 -0.97 -18.76
N GLU A 26 4.62 -0.93 -17.79
CA GLU A 26 4.90 0.30 -17.03
C GLU A 26 5.39 1.44 -17.94
N ASP A 27 6.12 1.12 -19.01
CA ASP A 27 6.60 2.07 -20.02
C ASP A 27 5.56 2.37 -21.13
N ASP A 28 4.42 1.67 -21.17
CA ASP A 28 3.33 1.88 -22.13
C ASP A 28 2.22 2.77 -21.53
N ASP A 29 2.05 3.96 -22.10
CA ASP A 29 1.11 4.98 -21.62
C ASP A 29 -0.37 4.59 -21.76
N LEU A 30 -0.70 3.67 -22.68
CA LEU A 30 -2.08 3.22 -22.93
C LEU A 30 -2.46 1.97 -22.13
N ALA A 31 -1.47 1.20 -21.66
CA ALA A 31 -1.72 -0.05 -20.96
C ALA A 31 -1.90 0.18 -19.46
N VAL A 32 -3.12 0.12 -18.94
CA VAL A 32 -3.36 0.18 -17.49
C VAL A 32 -3.47 -1.24 -16.93
N GLU A 33 -2.54 -1.61 -16.06
CA GLU A 33 -2.64 -2.85 -15.29
C GLU A 33 -3.24 -2.53 -13.93
N MET A 34 -4.30 -3.25 -13.56
CA MET A 34 -5.08 -2.98 -12.33
C MET A 34 -4.67 -3.88 -11.17
N HIS A 35 -3.94 -4.95 -11.48
CA HIS A 35 -3.49 -5.91 -10.49
C HIS A 35 -2.04 -5.66 -10.09
N GLU A 36 -1.80 -5.69 -8.78
CA GLU A 36 -0.46 -5.65 -8.22
C GLU A 36 0.30 -6.92 -8.65
N PRO A 37 1.61 -6.83 -8.97
CA PRO A 37 2.33 -7.91 -9.64
C PRO A 37 2.43 -9.20 -8.79
N TYR A 38 2.48 -9.07 -7.46
CA TYR A 38 2.53 -10.23 -6.57
C TYR A 38 1.20 -11.01 -6.52
N THR A 39 0.10 -10.47 -7.04
CA THR A 39 -1.19 -11.19 -7.07
C THR A 39 -1.21 -12.33 -8.07
N PHE A 40 -0.29 -12.33 -9.05
CA PHE A 40 -0.13 -13.42 -10.01
C PHE A 40 0.43 -14.71 -9.39
N LEU A 41 0.91 -14.65 -8.14
CA LEU A 41 1.37 -15.82 -7.39
C LEU A 41 0.20 -16.59 -6.74
N ASN A 42 -0.99 -15.99 -6.66
CA ASN A 42 -2.13 -16.58 -5.98
C ASN A 42 -2.57 -17.90 -6.67
N GLY A 43 -2.60 -18.98 -5.91
CA GLY A 43 -3.07 -20.29 -6.39
C GLY A 43 -2.03 -21.12 -7.12
N LEU A 44 -0.77 -20.68 -7.18
CA LEU A 44 0.33 -21.50 -7.69
C LEU A 44 0.69 -22.61 -6.71
N THR A 45 1.13 -23.75 -7.25
CA THR A 45 1.69 -24.83 -6.43
C THR A 45 3.16 -24.54 -6.07
N VAL A 46 3.72 -25.30 -5.14
CA VAL A 46 5.16 -25.20 -4.80
C VAL A 46 6.03 -25.40 -6.05
N ALA A 47 5.72 -26.39 -6.88
CA ALA A 47 6.45 -26.66 -8.11
C ALA A 47 6.36 -25.49 -9.11
N ASP A 48 5.17 -24.90 -9.30
CA ASP A 48 5.01 -23.74 -10.19
C ASP A 48 5.79 -22.51 -9.68
N MET A 49 5.88 -22.33 -8.36
CA MET A 49 6.67 -21.25 -7.76
C MET A 49 8.18 -21.48 -7.88
N GLU A 50 8.64 -22.72 -7.77
CA GLU A 50 10.04 -23.09 -8.00
C GLU A 50 10.44 -22.85 -9.46
N ASP A 51 9.63 -23.31 -10.42
CA ASP A 51 9.81 -23.01 -11.85
C ASP A 51 9.86 -21.50 -12.10
N LEU A 52 8.98 -20.73 -11.42
CA LEU A 52 8.96 -19.28 -11.53
C LEU A 52 10.26 -18.64 -11.01
N LEU A 53 10.89 -19.17 -9.95
CA LEU A 53 12.17 -18.65 -9.46
C LEU A 53 13.28 -18.83 -10.48
N GLU A 54 13.35 -20.01 -11.14
CA GLU A 54 14.31 -20.26 -12.21
C GLU A 54 14.07 -19.31 -13.39
N ASP A 55 12.80 -19.15 -13.79
CA ASP A 55 12.42 -18.21 -14.84
C ASP A 55 12.82 -16.76 -14.49
N ILE A 56 12.55 -16.29 -13.27
CA ILE A 56 12.93 -14.94 -12.81
C ILE A 56 14.45 -14.76 -12.86
N GLN A 57 15.23 -15.76 -12.47
CA GLN A 57 16.69 -15.69 -12.50
C GLN A 57 17.21 -15.45 -13.92
N VAL A 58 16.67 -16.15 -14.92
CA VAL A 58 17.03 -15.93 -16.33
C VAL A 58 16.69 -14.50 -16.76
N TYR A 59 15.55 -13.95 -16.36
CA TYR A 59 15.21 -12.56 -16.66
C TYR A 59 16.18 -11.57 -15.99
N MET A 60 16.57 -11.81 -14.74
CA MET A 60 17.54 -10.97 -14.03
C MET A 60 18.92 -10.95 -14.71
N GLU A 61 19.37 -12.07 -15.28
CA GLU A 61 20.63 -12.15 -16.01
C GLU A 61 20.60 -11.41 -17.35
N LEU A 62 19.43 -11.36 -18.00
CA LEU A 62 19.23 -10.70 -19.29
C LEU A 62 18.94 -9.19 -19.15
N GLU A 63 18.49 -8.72 -17.98
CA GLU A 63 18.06 -7.33 -17.76
C GLU A 63 19.25 -6.38 -17.56
N GLN A 64 19.27 -5.24 -18.26
CA GLN A 64 20.29 -4.20 -18.14
C GLN A 64 20.12 -3.30 -16.91
N GLY A 65 19.76 -3.85 -15.76
CA GLY A 65 19.73 -3.12 -14.49
C GLY A 65 18.46 -2.30 -14.20
N LYS A 66 17.66 -1.90 -15.20
CA LYS A 66 16.51 -0.97 -15.00
C LYS A 66 15.46 -1.50 -14.02
N ASN A 67 15.13 -2.79 -14.09
CA ASN A 67 14.05 -3.40 -13.29
C ASN A 67 14.55 -4.42 -12.24
N VAL A 68 15.83 -4.38 -11.88
CA VAL A 68 16.42 -5.38 -10.96
C VAL A 68 15.75 -5.40 -9.60
N ASP A 69 15.37 -4.25 -9.05
CA ASP A 69 14.70 -4.20 -7.75
C ASP A 69 13.29 -4.80 -7.79
N PHE A 70 12.58 -4.68 -8.93
CA PHE A 70 11.28 -5.36 -9.13
C PHE A 70 11.45 -6.88 -9.10
N TRP A 71 12.43 -7.40 -9.84
CA TRP A 71 12.67 -8.85 -9.88
C TRP A 71 13.15 -9.37 -8.53
N ARG A 72 14.03 -8.65 -7.83
CA ARG A 72 14.47 -9.01 -6.47
C ARG A 72 13.29 -9.05 -5.48
N ASP A 73 12.38 -8.09 -5.58
CA ASP A 73 11.17 -8.08 -4.76
C ASP A 73 10.26 -9.26 -5.07
N MET A 74 10.11 -9.61 -6.36
CA MET A 74 9.33 -10.77 -6.77
C MET A 74 9.94 -12.08 -6.28
N THR A 75 11.26 -12.27 -6.41
CA THR A 75 12.00 -13.41 -5.84
C THR A 75 11.73 -13.54 -4.34
N THR A 76 11.90 -12.46 -3.58
CA THR A 76 11.71 -12.45 -2.13
C THR A 76 10.29 -12.89 -1.74
N ILE A 77 9.27 -12.47 -2.50
CA ILE A 77 7.88 -12.82 -2.23
C ILE A 77 7.60 -14.28 -2.59
N THR A 78 8.10 -14.75 -3.74
CA THR A 78 7.93 -16.14 -4.18
C THR A 78 8.59 -17.12 -3.20
N GLU A 79 9.78 -16.81 -2.70
CA GLU A 79 10.47 -17.62 -1.67
C GLU A 79 9.67 -17.72 -0.36
N ASP A 80 9.10 -16.59 0.10
CA ASP A 80 8.23 -16.56 1.29
C ASP A 80 6.94 -17.36 1.09
N GLU A 81 6.37 -17.33 -0.12
CA GLU A 81 5.16 -18.08 -0.45
C GLU A 81 5.43 -19.59 -0.52
N ILE A 82 6.55 -20.02 -1.11
CA ILE A 82 7.02 -21.41 -1.07
C ILE A 82 7.19 -21.88 0.37
N ALA A 83 7.83 -21.07 1.22
CA ALA A 83 8.04 -21.41 2.63
C ALA A 83 6.70 -21.61 3.37
N LYS A 84 5.70 -20.78 3.09
CA LYS A 84 4.35 -20.90 3.66
C LYS A 84 3.63 -22.16 3.17
N LEU A 85 3.66 -22.44 1.88
CA LEU A 85 3.03 -23.63 1.29
C LEU A 85 3.65 -24.92 1.87
N ARG A 86 4.98 -25.01 1.90
CA ARG A 86 5.68 -26.17 2.49
C ARG A 86 5.36 -26.35 3.97
N LYS A 87 5.27 -25.25 4.73
CA LYS A 87 4.85 -25.30 6.15
C LYS A 87 3.42 -25.81 6.31
N LEU A 88 2.52 -25.42 5.41
CA LEU A 88 1.13 -25.87 5.40
C LEU A 88 1.06 -27.38 5.10
N GLU A 89 1.77 -27.86 4.08
CA GLU A 89 1.87 -29.28 3.73
C GLU A 89 2.45 -30.11 4.88
N ALA A 90 3.55 -29.65 5.49
CA ALA A 90 4.20 -30.33 6.61
C ALA A 90 3.34 -30.37 7.88
N SER A 91 2.40 -29.43 8.05
CA SER A 91 1.50 -29.38 9.21
C SER A 91 0.38 -30.43 9.16
N GLY A 92 0.25 -31.19 8.06
CA GLY A 92 -0.76 -32.25 7.91
C GLY A 92 -2.21 -31.75 7.87
N LYS A 93 -2.42 -30.43 7.94
CA LYS A 93 -3.73 -29.80 7.86
C LYS A 93 -4.14 -29.74 6.39
N GLY A 94 -4.94 -30.71 5.97
CA GLY A 94 -5.66 -30.64 4.69
C GLY A 94 -6.58 -29.40 4.62
N PRO A 95 -7.23 -29.14 3.47
CA PRO A 95 -7.96 -27.89 3.20
C PRO A 95 -9.15 -27.54 4.12
N GLY A 96 -9.38 -28.27 5.21
CA GLY A 96 -10.55 -28.12 6.09
C GLY A 96 -10.26 -27.90 7.58
N GLU A 97 -9.03 -28.06 8.08
CA GLU A 97 -8.80 -28.14 9.53
C GLU A 97 -8.13 -26.90 10.11
N ARG A 98 -8.89 -25.79 10.08
CA ARG A 98 -8.52 -24.47 10.63
C ARG A 98 -8.60 -24.41 12.17
N ARG A 99 -8.20 -25.44 12.91
CA ARG A 99 -8.17 -25.35 14.38
C ARG A 99 -6.87 -24.75 14.87
N GLU A 100 -7.01 -23.54 15.37
CA GLU A 100 -6.02 -22.65 15.98
C GLU A 100 -5.25 -23.36 17.09
N GLY A 101 -3.93 -23.48 16.90
CA GLY A 101 -3.01 -23.74 18.00
C GLY A 101 -2.57 -22.40 18.60
N VAL A 102 -2.23 -22.39 19.89
CA VAL A 102 -1.82 -21.17 20.64
C VAL A 102 -0.68 -20.39 19.94
N ASN A 103 0.19 -21.06 19.18
CA ASN A 103 1.27 -20.43 18.39
C ASN A 103 0.77 -19.73 17.10
N ALA A 104 -0.42 -20.11 16.60
CA ALA A 104 -1.05 -19.44 15.47
C ALA A 104 -1.60 -18.06 15.85
N SER A 105 -2.03 -17.85 17.10
CA SER A 105 -2.50 -16.54 17.58
C SER A 105 -1.37 -15.50 17.56
N VAL A 106 -0.21 -15.82 18.15
CA VAL A 106 0.99 -14.95 18.12
C VAL A 106 1.48 -14.73 16.70
N SER A 107 1.47 -15.78 15.86
CA SER A 107 1.85 -15.64 14.44
C SER A 107 0.87 -14.76 13.64
N SER A 108 -0.43 -14.83 13.95
CA SER A 108 -1.46 -14.01 13.33
C SER A 108 -1.36 -12.55 13.76
N ASP A 109 -1.13 -12.31 15.05
CA ASP A 109 -0.90 -10.97 15.61
C ASP A 109 0.32 -10.32 14.95
N VAL A 110 1.42 -11.06 14.80
CA VAL A 110 2.63 -10.60 14.12
C VAL A 110 2.37 -10.27 12.65
N GLN A 111 1.62 -11.10 11.91
CA GLN A 111 1.26 -10.79 10.52
C GLN A 111 0.35 -9.56 10.44
N SER A 112 -0.56 -9.39 11.40
CA SER A 112 -1.41 -8.20 11.48
C SER A 112 -0.59 -6.92 11.70
N VAL A 113 0.51 -7.01 12.45
CA VAL A 113 1.43 -5.88 12.66
C VAL A 113 2.04 -5.44 11.34
N PHE A 114 2.37 -6.33 10.39
CA PHE A 114 2.98 -5.90 9.13
C PHE A 114 1.98 -5.44 8.09
N LYS A 115 0.74 -5.94 8.17
CA LYS A 115 -0.31 -5.67 7.17
C LYS A 115 -0.63 -4.18 7.10
N GLY A 116 -0.67 -3.65 5.88
CA GLY A 116 -1.05 -2.26 5.61
C GLY A 116 0.04 -1.21 5.88
N LYS A 117 1.19 -1.58 6.47
CA LYS A 117 2.30 -0.65 6.68
C LYS A 117 2.96 -0.24 5.37
N THR A 118 3.57 0.95 5.37
CA THR A 118 4.41 1.43 4.26
C THR A 118 5.80 0.82 4.33
N TYR A 119 6.56 0.88 3.23
CA TYR A 119 7.94 0.41 3.21
C TYR A 119 8.78 1.02 4.34
N ASN A 120 8.70 2.35 4.52
CA ASN A 120 9.45 3.07 5.55
C ASN A 120 9.09 2.62 6.97
N GLN A 121 7.81 2.36 7.24
CA GLN A 121 7.37 1.86 8.54
C GLN A 121 7.90 0.45 8.81
N LEU A 122 7.92 -0.42 7.79
CA LEU A 122 8.48 -1.77 7.90
C LEU A 122 10.00 -1.74 8.07
N GLN A 123 10.70 -0.77 7.45
CA GLN A 123 12.15 -0.58 7.61
C GLN A 123 12.53 -0.21 9.06
N VAL A 124 11.73 0.63 9.73
CA VAL A 124 11.94 0.94 11.15
C VAL A 124 11.78 -0.32 12.02
N ILE A 125 10.77 -1.14 11.73
CA ILE A 125 10.57 -2.41 12.44
C ILE A 125 11.76 -3.34 12.19
N PHE A 126 12.24 -3.44 10.95
CA PHE A 126 13.38 -4.25 10.57
C PHE A 126 14.62 -3.90 11.39
N GLN A 127 14.97 -2.62 11.46
CA GLN A 127 16.11 -2.15 12.27
C GLN A 127 15.94 -2.47 13.75
N GLY A 128 14.72 -2.35 14.29
CA GLY A 128 14.43 -2.72 15.68
C GLY A 128 14.63 -4.21 15.95
N ILE A 129 14.24 -5.08 15.01
CA ILE A 129 14.44 -6.53 15.12
C ILE A 129 15.92 -6.88 14.99
N GLU A 130 16.64 -6.34 14.01
CA GLU A 130 18.09 -6.56 13.89
C GLU A 130 18.86 -6.11 15.12
N GLY A 131 18.46 -4.97 15.71
CA GLY A 131 19.02 -4.47 16.96
C GLY A 131 18.82 -5.46 18.12
N LYS A 132 17.64 -6.06 18.24
CA LYS A 132 17.35 -7.10 19.25
C LYS A 132 18.18 -8.36 19.05
N ILE A 133 18.30 -8.84 17.81
CA ILE A 133 19.10 -10.03 17.49
C ILE A 133 20.58 -9.77 17.80
N ARG A 134 21.09 -8.59 17.44
CA ARG A 134 22.49 -8.21 17.70
C ARG A 134 22.79 -8.05 19.19
N ALA A 135 21.85 -7.51 19.97
CA ALA A 135 22.00 -7.37 21.42
C ALA A 135 22.12 -8.75 22.10
N GLY A 136 21.51 -9.79 21.52
CA GLY A 136 21.56 -11.15 22.04
C GLY A 136 20.84 -11.30 23.38
N GLY A 137 20.89 -12.51 23.93
CA GLY A 137 20.40 -12.78 25.27
C GLY A 137 20.29 -14.28 25.57
N PRO A 138 20.45 -14.69 26.85
CA PRO A 138 20.09 -16.04 27.24
C PRO A 138 18.59 -16.18 27.02
N ASN A 139 18.16 -17.20 26.26
CA ASN A 139 16.78 -17.46 25.81
C ASN A 139 16.34 -16.77 24.50
N LEU A 140 17.25 -16.23 23.68
CA LEU A 140 16.90 -15.79 22.33
C LEU A 140 16.65 -16.99 21.40
N ASP A 141 15.42 -17.15 20.91
CA ASP A 141 15.08 -18.13 19.88
C ASP A 141 15.48 -17.61 18.49
N MET A 142 16.68 -17.97 18.04
CA MET A 142 17.21 -17.57 16.73
C MET A 142 16.31 -18.03 15.58
N GLY A 143 15.72 -19.23 15.65
CA GLY A 143 14.87 -19.76 14.59
C GLY A 143 13.57 -18.96 14.44
N TYR A 144 12.97 -18.55 15.56
CA TYR A 144 11.83 -17.63 15.54
C TYR A 144 12.19 -16.30 14.87
N TRP A 145 13.29 -15.65 15.29
CA TRP A 145 13.69 -14.35 14.76
C TRP A 145 14.11 -14.40 13.29
N GLU A 146 14.77 -15.46 12.85
CA GLU A 146 15.08 -15.68 11.43
C GLU A 146 13.81 -15.81 10.60
N SER A 147 12.84 -16.61 11.05
CA SER A 147 11.56 -16.75 10.37
C SER A 147 10.78 -15.43 10.33
N LEU A 148 10.85 -14.64 11.40
CA LEU A 148 10.22 -13.33 11.49
C LEU A 148 10.84 -12.32 10.52
N LEU A 149 12.17 -12.29 10.44
CA LEU A 149 12.89 -11.44 9.49
C LEU A 149 12.60 -11.83 8.04
N GLN A 150 12.51 -13.14 7.74
CA GLN A 150 12.11 -13.61 6.41
C GLN A 150 10.71 -13.09 6.03
N GLN A 151 9.73 -13.26 6.92
CA GLN A 151 8.37 -12.74 6.71
C GLN A 151 8.37 -11.21 6.52
N LEU A 152 9.12 -10.48 7.34
CA LEU A 152 9.21 -9.03 7.26
C LEU A 152 9.81 -8.58 5.93
N ARG A 153 10.86 -9.23 5.43
CA ARG A 153 11.45 -8.93 4.11
C ARG A 153 10.43 -9.10 2.99
N ALA A 154 9.62 -10.15 3.04
CA ALA A 154 8.56 -10.36 2.06
C ALA A 154 7.44 -9.31 2.16
N HIS A 155 7.09 -8.85 3.37
CA HIS A 155 6.17 -7.72 3.55
C HIS A 155 6.76 -6.40 3.02
N MET A 156 8.05 -6.16 3.20
CA MET A 156 8.74 -4.99 2.66
C MET A 156 8.74 -5.01 1.13
N ALA A 157 9.01 -6.16 0.52
CA ALA A 157 8.93 -6.35 -0.93
C ALA A 157 7.50 -6.10 -1.46
N ARG A 158 6.47 -6.67 -0.81
CA ARG A 158 5.07 -6.40 -1.16
C ARG A 158 4.73 -4.92 -1.06
N ALA A 159 5.19 -4.24 0.00
CA ALA A 159 4.98 -2.80 0.18
C ALA A 159 5.63 -1.97 -0.93
N ARG A 160 6.89 -2.26 -1.30
CA ARG A 160 7.59 -1.59 -2.41
C ARG A 160 6.87 -1.77 -3.74
N LEU A 161 6.47 -3.00 -4.06
CA LEU A 161 5.75 -3.28 -5.31
C LEU A 161 4.39 -2.58 -5.36
N ARG A 162 3.65 -2.56 -4.23
CA ARG A 162 2.38 -1.83 -4.13
C ARG A 162 2.59 -0.32 -4.31
N GLU A 163 3.59 0.26 -3.63
CA GLU A 163 3.88 1.69 -3.73
C GLU A 163 4.30 2.07 -5.16
N ARG A 164 5.20 1.29 -5.79
CA ARG A 164 5.56 1.42 -7.22
C ARG A 164 4.33 1.36 -8.12
N HIS A 165 3.47 0.36 -7.93
CA HIS A 165 2.25 0.19 -8.72
C HIS A 165 1.32 1.41 -8.61
N GLN A 166 1.13 1.94 -7.40
CA GLN A 166 0.33 3.15 -7.19
C GLN A 166 0.94 4.37 -7.89
N ASP A 167 2.27 4.50 -7.88
CA ASP A 167 2.95 5.61 -8.56
C ASP A 167 2.81 5.53 -10.08
N VAL A 168 2.93 4.33 -10.66
CA VAL A 168 2.66 4.09 -12.09
C VAL A 168 1.22 4.46 -12.44
N LEU A 169 0.24 4.03 -11.63
CA LEU A 169 -1.17 4.39 -11.85
C LEU A 169 -1.42 5.90 -11.75
N ARG A 170 -0.80 6.59 -10.77
CA ARG A 170 -0.89 8.05 -10.62
C ARG A 170 -0.31 8.76 -11.84
N GLN A 171 0.85 8.31 -12.34
CA GLN A 171 1.50 8.89 -13.51
C GLN A 171 0.64 8.70 -14.77
N LYS A 172 0.09 7.50 -14.98
CA LYS A 172 -0.81 7.22 -16.11
C LYS A 172 -2.08 8.05 -16.05
N LEU A 173 -2.70 8.16 -14.88
CA LEU A 173 -3.87 9.02 -14.67
C LEU A 173 -3.56 10.50 -14.96
N PHE A 174 -2.38 10.98 -14.54
CA PHE A 174 -1.95 12.35 -14.82
C PHE A 174 -1.79 12.61 -16.32
N LYS A 175 -1.13 11.70 -17.06
CA LYS A 175 -0.97 11.80 -18.51
C LYS A 175 -2.31 11.77 -19.24
N LEU A 176 -3.21 10.84 -18.88
CA LEU A 176 -4.54 10.74 -19.47
C LEU A 176 -5.37 12.03 -19.27
N LYS A 177 -5.28 12.66 -18.09
CA LYS A 177 -5.96 13.95 -17.83
C LYS A 177 -5.41 15.08 -18.72
N GLN A 178 -4.09 15.10 -18.93
CA GLN A 178 -3.45 16.07 -19.81
C GLN A 178 -3.88 15.89 -21.28
N GLU A 179 -3.93 14.65 -21.76
CA GLU A 179 -4.35 14.32 -23.13
C GLU A 179 -5.83 14.65 -23.41
N GLN A 180 -6.68 14.55 -22.39
CA GLN A 180 -8.12 14.88 -22.49
C GLN A 180 -8.42 16.38 -22.34
N GLY A 181 -7.40 17.24 -22.17
CA GLY A 181 -7.57 18.69 -22.04
C GLY A 181 -8.35 19.10 -20.78
N VAL A 182 -8.44 18.23 -19.78
CA VAL A 182 -9.08 18.54 -18.51
C VAL A 182 -8.08 19.37 -17.69
N GLU A 183 -8.21 20.69 -17.74
CA GLU A 183 -7.49 21.56 -16.80
C GLU A 183 -7.81 21.08 -15.38
N SER A 184 -6.78 20.67 -14.66
CA SER A 184 -6.88 20.32 -13.25
C SER A 184 -7.17 21.58 -12.44
N GLU A 185 -8.43 21.97 -12.34
CA GLU A 185 -8.85 22.89 -11.28
C GLU A 185 -8.54 22.24 -9.92
N PRO A 186 -8.00 22.99 -8.95
CA PRO A 186 -7.83 22.48 -7.60
C PRO A 186 -9.21 22.14 -7.03
N LEU A 187 -9.42 20.88 -6.68
CA LEU A 187 -10.67 20.33 -6.15
C LEU A 187 -11.13 20.93 -4.80
N PHE A 188 -10.44 21.97 -4.31
CA PHE A 188 -10.84 22.76 -3.16
C PHE A 188 -10.65 24.24 -3.49
N PRO A 189 -11.74 25.00 -3.66
CA PRO A 189 -11.67 26.44 -3.50
C PRO A 189 -11.21 26.66 -2.06
N ILE A 190 -10.00 27.20 -1.88
CA ILE A 190 -9.64 27.85 -0.63
C ILE A 190 -10.66 28.98 -0.49
N LEU A 191 -11.67 28.76 0.34
CA LEU A 191 -12.51 29.82 0.86
C LEU A 191 -11.58 30.77 1.60
N LYS A 192 -11.03 31.75 0.89
CA LYS A 192 -10.59 32.99 1.50
C LYS A 192 -11.84 33.63 2.08
N SER A 193 -12.13 33.28 3.33
CA SER A 193 -13.01 34.06 4.16
C SER A 193 -12.27 35.37 4.47
N GLU A 194 -12.46 36.37 3.61
CA GLU A 194 -12.27 37.75 4.02
C GLU A 194 -13.42 38.11 4.95
N PRO A 195 -13.17 38.53 6.21
CA PRO A 195 -14.18 39.28 6.94
C PRO A 195 -14.20 40.69 6.35
N SER A 196 -15.16 40.94 5.47
CA SER A 196 -15.58 42.30 5.11
C SER A 196 -16.18 42.94 6.36
N ALA A 197 -15.33 43.64 7.13
CA ALA A 197 -15.73 44.50 8.23
C ALA A 197 -15.32 45.93 7.89
N ALA A 198 -16.14 46.60 7.08
CA ALA A 198 -16.09 48.04 6.90
C ALA A 198 -17.48 48.58 6.55
N HIS A 199 -18.39 48.58 7.52
CA HIS A 199 -19.51 49.54 7.52
C HIS A 199 -19.35 50.48 8.71
N SER A 200 -18.88 51.68 8.41
CA SER A 200 -18.95 52.82 9.31
C SER A 200 -20.40 53.33 9.41
N PRO A 201 -20.88 53.78 10.57
CA PRO A 201 -22.17 54.45 10.71
C PRO A 201 -22.01 55.97 10.64
N GLU A 202 -22.91 56.64 9.93
CA GLU A 202 -23.15 58.10 10.02
C GLU A 202 -24.64 58.38 9.70
N PRO A 203 -25.21 59.55 10.05
CA PRO A 203 -26.09 59.67 11.20
C PRO A 203 -27.56 60.06 10.88
N GLU A 204 -28.41 59.78 11.86
CA GLU A 204 -29.60 60.51 12.34
C GLU A 204 -30.39 61.42 11.37
N GLU A 205 -31.65 61.04 11.06
CA GLU A 205 -32.75 61.98 10.84
C GLU A 205 -34.09 61.36 11.32
N ARG A 206 -34.74 62.01 12.30
CA ARG A 206 -36.11 61.74 12.80
C ARG A 206 -37.16 62.38 11.86
N PRO A 207 -38.45 61.99 11.86
CA PRO A 207 -39.45 62.43 12.87
C PRO A 207 -40.64 61.42 13.06
N PRO A 208 -41.80 61.78 13.68
CA PRO A 208 -42.04 62.21 15.06
C PRO A 208 -43.11 61.35 15.82
N SER A 209 -43.08 61.45 17.18
CA SER A 209 -44.16 61.54 18.23
C SER A 209 -45.52 60.80 18.12
N PRO A 210 -46.36 60.69 19.19
CA PRO A 210 -46.21 61.17 20.59
C PRO A 210 -46.56 60.13 21.70
N GLY A 211 -46.22 60.45 22.96
CA GLY A 211 -47.03 60.02 24.12
C GLY A 211 -46.32 59.76 25.46
N THR A 212 -46.38 60.77 26.36
CA THR A 212 -46.56 60.68 27.84
C THR A 212 -45.40 60.09 28.68
N SER A 213 -44.60 60.89 29.43
CA SER A 213 -44.82 61.34 30.84
C SER A 213 -45.35 60.21 31.74
N VAL A 214 -44.75 59.78 32.86
CA VAL A 214 -44.07 60.49 33.97
C VAL A 214 -43.33 59.46 34.86
N ASP A 215 -42.22 59.89 35.45
CA ASP A 215 -41.42 59.34 36.58
C ASP A 215 -42.20 59.08 37.89
N PRO A 216 -41.56 58.72 39.04
CA PRO A 216 -40.43 57.81 39.36
C PRO A 216 -40.75 56.90 40.59
N VAL A 217 -39.78 56.14 41.12
CA VAL A 217 -39.39 56.07 42.57
C VAL A 217 -38.46 54.86 42.88
N GLU A 218 -37.31 55.22 43.45
CA GLU A 218 -36.28 54.51 44.27
C GLU A 218 -36.75 53.43 45.30
N PRO A 219 -35.89 52.81 46.16
CA PRO A 219 -34.66 52.03 45.90
C PRO A 219 -34.47 50.78 46.85
N VAL A 220 -33.42 49.97 46.60
CA VAL A 220 -32.47 49.30 47.55
C VAL A 220 -32.95 48.32 48.66
N GLU A 221 -32.52 47.05 48.48
CA GLU A 221 -31.95 46.03 49.41
C GLU A 221 -32.71 45.51 50.65
N PRO A 222 -32.23 44.42 51.32
CA PRO A 222 -31.02 43.60 51.08
C PRO A 222 -31.23 42.13 50.70
#